data_AF-A0A9C9X4P0-F1
#
_entry.id   AF-A0A9C9X4P0-F1
#
_cell.length_a   1.000
_cell.length_b   1.000
_cell.length_c   1.000
_cell.angle_alpha   90.00
_cell.angle_beta   90.00
_cell.angle_gamma   90.00
#
_symmetry.space_group_name_H-M   'P 1'
#
loop_
_entity.id
_entity.type
_entity.pdbx_description
1 polymer ?
#
loop_
_entity_poly.entity_id
_entity_poly.type
_entity_poly.pdbx_seq_one_letter_code
_entity_poly.pdbx_strand_id
1 'polypeptide(L)'
;MKFKVLKEIELNGKKILNLIFRFLFRGKEPPRLEKEHIRKILVFRLDRRVGNGILLLPLLSAIRNSCPQVQLHLALHHPVAKLIRKFSPGLVDQFWDYHQAAFFRNPVRFVQWLVRLRKERYDLIISSHNPNNFSLSQALLGRWAKPKVLMGFRWKDSPDYYDLAIPSSTEKHYSDAHLDLWRAIYPEAEFRRGELRVPEELIESSFSKWGIKRPQRSALLWLGSTGDKVLPGDLISFLYEQTNRLGGFDVQIALGAADREIY
;
A
#
# COMPACT_ATOMS: atom_id res chain seq x y z
N MET A 1 32.68 15.24 20.82
CA MET A 1 33.24 13.87 20.73
C MET A 1 32.18 12.76 20.94
N LYS A 2 31.29 12.84 21.94
CA LYS A 2 30.28 11.80 22.25
C LYS A 2 29.26 11.50 21.13
N PHE A 3 28.86 12.48 20.32
CA PHE A 3 27.90 12.28 19.23
C PHE A 3 28.43 11.45 18.04
N LYS A 4 29.73 11.50 17.74
CA LYS A 4 30.34 10.71 16.65
C LYS A 4 30.38 9.22 17.00
N VAL A 5 30.78 8.90 18.24
CA VAL A 5 30.89 7.52 18.74
C VAL A 5 29.52 6.83 18.77
N LEU A 6 28.47 7.53 19.23
CA LEU A 6 27.10 7.03 19.20
C LEU A 6 26.61 6.74 17.77
N LYS A 7 26.92 7.63 16.83
CA LYS A 7 26.56 7.47 15.41
C LYS A 7 27.32 6.31 14.75
N GLU A 8 28.59 6.10 15.09
CA GLU A 8 29.38 4.97 14.60
C GLU A 8 28.90 3.64 15.16
N ILE A 9 28.55 3.56 16.45
CA ILE A 9 27.93 2.38 17.06
C ILE A 9 26.58 2.06 16.39
N GLU A 10 25.76 3.07 16.12
CA GLU A 10 24.48 2.89 15.41
C GLU A 10 24.69 2.34 13.99
N LEU A 11 25.65 2.90 13.24
CA LEU A 11 25.96 2.47 11.88
C LEU A 11 26.53 1.05 11.85
N ASN A 12 27.41 0.70 12.80
CA ASN A 12 28.01 -0.63 12.89
C ASN A 12 27.00 -1.67 13.39
N GLY A 13 26.15 -1.30 14.36
CA GLY A 13 25.04 -2.14 14.81
C GLY A 13 24.06 -2.47 13.68
N LYS A 14 23.69 -1.48 12.86
CA LYS A 14 22.86 -1.71 11.67
C LYS A 14 23.51 -2.66 10.66
N LYS A 15 24.83 -2.56 10.44
CA LYS A 15 25.56 -3.46 9.56
C LYS A 15 25.54 -4.90 10.08
N ILE A 16 25.80 -5.11 11.38
CA ILE A 16 25.77 -6.43 12.01
C ILE A 16 24.37 -7.02 11.94
N LEU A 17 23.34 -6.23 12.26
CA LEU A 17 21.95 -6.66 12.20
C LEU A 17 21.53 -7.05 10.77
N ASN A 18 21.95 -6.27 9.77
CA ASN A 18 21.74 -6.60 8.37
C ASN A 18 22.47 -7.89 7.98
N LEU A 19 23.68 -8.13 8.48
CA LEU A 19 24.42 -9.37 8.21
C LEU A 19 23.66 -10.58 8.78
N ILE A 20 23.21 -10.48 10.03
CA ILE A 20 22.41 -11.52 10.70
C ILE A 20 21.12 -11.78 9.91
N PHE A 21 20.42 -10.72 9.49
CA PHE A 21 19.20 -10.87 8.73
C PHE A 21 19.42 -11.42 7.32
N ARG A 22 20.48 -11.02 6.62
CA ARG A 22 20.86 -11.62 5.33
C ARG A 22 21.15 -13.12 5.49
N PHE A 23 21.76 -13.53 6.60
CA PHE A 23 22.02 -14.95 6.85
C PHE A 23 20.74 -15.73 7.21
N LEU A 24 19.94 -15.22 8.15
CA LEU A 24 18.73 -15.91 8.64
C LEU A 24 17.58 -15.91 7.63
N PHE A 25 17.52 -14.91 6.76
CA PHE A 25 16.39 -14.66 5.87
C PHE A 25 16.81 -14.56 4.40
N ARG A 26 17.96 -15.16 4.04
CA ARG A 26 18.44 -15.19 2.67
C ARG A 26 17.36 -15.74 1.74
N GLY A 27 17.14 -15.06 0.63
CA GLY A 27 16.37 -15.60 -0.48
C GLY A 27 16.97 -16.93 -0.93
N LYS A 28 16.10 -17.90 -1.15
CA LYS A 28 16.50 -19.17 -1.77
C LYS A 28 16.26 -19.04 -3.26
N GLU A 29 16.96 -19.87 -4.03
CA GLU A 29 16.61 -20.03 -5.44
C GLU A 29 15.15 -20.49 -5.52
N PRO A 30 14.27 -19.71 -6.17
CA PRO A 30 12.85 -19.96 -6.13
C PRO A 30 12.55 -21.26 -6.89
N PRO A 31 11.66 -22.13 -6.37
CA PRO A 31 11.07 -23.15 -7.22
C PRO A 31 10.35 -22.46 -8.38
N ARG A 32 10.37 -23.07 -9.57
CA ARG A 32 9.60 -22.58 -10.72
C ARG A 32 8.11 -22.57 -10.33
N LEU A 33 7.56 -21.37 -10.11
CA LEU A 33 6.19 -21.19 -9.65
C LEU A 33 5.29 -20.93 -10.86
N GLU A 34 4.63 -21.98 -11.33
CA GLU A 34 3.61 -21.87 -12.38
C GLU A 34 2.29 -21.42 -11.76
N LYS A 35 1.53 -20.57 -12.46
CA LYS A 35 0.29 -19.97 -11.93
C LYS A 35 -0.74 -21.02 -11.52
N GLU A 36 -0.75 -22.17 -12.20
CA GLU A 36 -1.66 -23.30 -12.00
C GLU A 36 -1.49 -23.94 -10.61
N HIS A 37 -0.30 -23.80 -10.01
CA HIS A 37 0.03 -24.34 -8.70
C HIS A 37 -0.20 -23.34 -7.56
N ILE A 38 -0.53 -22.09 -7.87
CA ILE A 38 -0.77 -21.05 -6.87
C ILE A 38 -2.22 -21.15 -6.39
N ARG A 39 -2.42 -21.38 -5.10
CA ARG A 39 -3.74 -21.49 -4.47
C ARG A 39 -4.02 -20.35 -3.51
N LYS A 40 -3.00 -19.84 -2.82
CA LYS A 40 -3.13 -18.74 -1.86
C LYS A 40 -2.04 -17.69 -2.03
N ILE A 41 -2.46 -16.45 -2.32
CA ILE A 41 -1.58 -15.30 -2.52
C ILE A 41 -1.81 -14.29 -1.41
N LEU A 42 -0.73 -13.66 -0.95
CA LEU A 42 -0.82 -12.47 -0.09
C LEU A 42 -0.05 -11.31 -0.71
N VAL A 43 -0.73 -10.18 -0.88
CA VAL A 43 -0.11 -8.92 -1.29
C VAL A 43 0.13 -8.04 -0.06
N PHE A 44 1.32 -7.48 0.07
CA PHE A 44 1.73 -6.61 1.18
C PHE A 44 1.98 -5.18 0.74
N ARG A 45 1.43 -4.23 1.51
CA ARG A 45 1.93 -2.84 1.54
C ARG A 45 1.60 -2.17 2.87
N LEU A 46 2.59 -2.11 3.76
CA LEU A 46 2.34 -1.77 5.17
C LEU A 46 2.49 -0.28 5.50
N ASP A 47 2.73 0.56 4.50
CA ASP A 47 2.87 1.99 4.72
C ASP A 47 1.50 2.68 4.95
N ARG A 48 1.52 3.83 5.63
CA ARG A 48 0.30 4.53 6.04
C ARG A 48 -0.31 5.40 4.94
N ARG A 49 0.35 5.55 3.78
CA ARG A 49 -0.08 6.49 2.74
C ARG A 49 -1.27 5.88 2.00
N VAL A 50 -2.38 6.60 1.94
CA VAL A 50 -3.62 6.08 1.33
C VAL A 50 -3.42 5.81 -0.16
N GLY A 51 -2.85 6.76 -0.91
CA GLY A 51 -2.66 6.63 -2.36
C GLY A 51 -1.84 5.39 -2.74
N ASN A 52 -0.81 5.10 -1.95
CA ASN A 52 0.02 3.91 -2.09
C ASN A 52 -0.78 2.60 -2.06
N GLY A 53 -1.76 2.47 -1.15
CA GLY A 53 -2.64 1.31 -1.10
C GLY A 53 -3.65 1.26 -2.26
N ILE A 54 -4.15 2.42 -2.71
CA ILE A 54 -5.05 2.51 -3.88
C ILE A 54 -4.33 2.11 -5.18
N LEU A 55 -3.05 2.45 -5.30
CA LEU A 55 -2.23 2.09 -6.46
C LEU A 55 -1.98 0.57 -6.59
N LEU A 56 -2.38 -0.24 -5.60
CA LEU A 56 -2.39 -1.69 -5.71
C LEU A 56 -3.61 -2.26 -6.44
N LEU A 57 -4.69 -1.50 -6.57
CA LEU A 57 -5.94 -2.04 -7.10
C LEU A 57 -5.78 -2.65 -8.51
N PRO A 58 -4.95 -2.09 -9.43
CA PRO A 58 -4.68 -2.75 -10.71
C PRO A 58 -3.99 -4.11 -10.59
N LEU A 59 -3.01 -4.24 -9.69
CA LEU A 59 -2.36 -5.52 -9.39
C LEU A 59 -3.37 -6.54 -8.84
N LEU A 60 -4.17 -6.14 -7.85
CA LEU A 60 -5.20 -7.00 -7.25
C LEU A 60 -6.24 -7.43 -8.29
N SER A 61 -6.65 -6.52 -9.16
CA SER A 61 -7.60 -6.78 -10.23
C SER A 61 -7.02 -7.75 -11.26
N ALA A 62 -5.76 -7.58 -11.65
CA ALA A 62 -5.08 -8.50 -12.56
C ALA A 62 -4.99 -9.91 -11.98
N ILE A 63 -4.63 -10.05 -10.70
CA ILE A 63 -4.59 -11.36 -10.02
C ILE A 63 -5.99 -12.00 -10.01
N ARG A 64 -7.02 -11.27 -9.54
CA ARG A 64 -8.38 -11.82 -9.46
C ARG A 64 -8.93 -12.25 -10.82
N ASN A 65 -8.66 -11.50 -11.88
CA ASN A 65 -9.15 -11.85 -13.22
C ASN A 65 -8.38 -13.04 -13.83
N SER A 66 -7.06 -13.10 -13.65
CA SER A 66 -6.24 -14.18 -14.23
C SER A 66 -6.27 -15.48 -13.44
N CYS A 67 -6.62 -15.42 -12.14
CA CYS A 67 -6.70 -16.57 -11.23
C CYS A 67 -7.92 -16.43 -10.30
N PRO A 68 -9.16 -16.53 -10.81
CA PRO A 68 -10.37 -16.31 -10.00
C PRO A 68 -10.51 -17.27 -8.82
N GLN A 69 -9.95 -18.47 -8.90
CA GLN A 69 -9.96 -19.50 -7.88
C GLN A 69 -8.92 -19.33 -6.76
N VAL A 70 -7.97 -18.39 -6.90
CA VAL A 70 -6.96 -18.13 -5.87
C VAL A 70 -7.60 -17.44 -4.67
N GLN A 71 -7.19 -17.86 -3.48
CA GLN A 71 -7.42 -17.11 -2.25
C GLN A 71 -6.46 -15.92 -2.21
N LEU A 72 -6.98 -14.72 -2.49
CA LEU A 72 -6.23 -13.47 -2.52
C LEU A 72 -6.40 -12.74 -1.19
N HIS A 73 -5.34 -12.72 -0.41
CA HIS A 73 -5.25 -12.01 0.85
C HIS A 73 -4.49 -10.68 0.66
N LEU A 74 -4.80 -9.68 1.48
CA LEU A 74 -4.20 -8.35 1.42
C LEU A 74 -3.84 -7.86 2.82
N ALA A 75 -2.57 -7.55 3.08
CA ALA A 75 -2.19 -6.82 4.29
C ALA A 75 -1.83 -5.38 3.99
N LEU A 76 -2.53 -4.47 4.67
CA LEU A 76 -2.40 -3.03 4.53
C LEU A 76 -2.55 -2.34 5.87
N HIS A 77 -2.12 -1.08 5.95
CA HIS A 77 -2.46 -0.23 7.06
C HIS A 77 -3.99 -0.12 7.23
N HIS A 78 -4.50 -0.33 8.45
CA HIS A 78 -5.92 -0.56 8.73
C HIS A 78 -6.92 0.42 8.08
N PRO A 79 -6.72 1.76 8.12
CA PRO A 79 -7.60 2.70 7.42
C PRO A 79 -7.73 2.45 5.92
N VAL A 80 -6.63 2.09 5.25
CA VAL A 80 -6.62 1.80 3.81
C VAL A 80 -7.25 0.45 3.54
N ALA A 81 -6.99 -0.55 4.38
CA ALA A 81 -7.64 -1.86 4.30
C ALA A 81 -9.17 -1.73 4.40
N LYS A 82 -9.67 -0.92 5.34
CA LYS A 82 -11.10 -0.64 5.52
C LYS A 82 -11.71 0.02 4.28
N LEU A 83 -10.99 0.96 3.65
CA LEU A 83 -11.43 1.63 2.43
C LEU A 83 -11.62 0.64 1.28
N ILE A 84 -10.61 -0.18 1.00
CA ILE A 84 -10.66 -1.18 -0.09
C ILE A 84 -11.72 -2.25 0.21
N ARG A 85 -11.79 -2.75 1.45
CA ARG A 85 -12.81 -3.73 1.86
C ARG A 85 -14.23 -3.23 1.62
N LYS A 86 -14.48 -1.95 1.89
CA LYS A 86 -15.81 -1.35 1.76
C LYS A 86 -16.19 -1.05 0.31
N PHE A 87 -15.24 -0.59 -0.51
CA PHE A 87 -15.54 -0.03 -1.84
C PHE A 87 -15.05 -0.89 -3.01
N SER A 88 -14.37 -2.01 -2.75
CA SER A 88 -14.01 -3.01 -3.77
C SER A 88 -14.42 -4.42 -3.32
N PRO A 89 -15.71 -4.67 -3.07
CA PRO A 89 -16.18 -5.98 -2.61
C PRO A 89 -15.83 -7.10 -3.60
N GLY A 90 -15.46 -8.27 -3.10
CA GLY A 90 -15.09 -9.44 -3.91
C GLY A 90 -13.68 -9.40 -4.53
N LEU A 91 -12.98 -8.27 -4.45
CA LEU A 91 -11.61 -8.17 -4.97
C LEU A 91 -10.63 -9.02 -4.16
N VAL A 92 -10.81 -9.06 -2.83
CA VAL A 92 -9.91 -9.69 -1.86
C VAL A 92 -10.73 -10.56 -0.92
N ASP A 93 -10.26 -11.77 -0.64
CA ASP A 93 -10.97 -12.75 0.21
C ASP A 93 -10.72 -12.50 1.70
N GLN A 94 -9.51 -12.05 2.06
CA GLN A 94 -9.13 -11.80 3.46
C GLN A 94 -8.21 -10.59 3.61
N PHE A 95 -8.51 -9.76 4.61
CA PHE A 95 -7.72 -8.61 4.97
C PHE A 95 -6.91 -8.86 6.25
N TRP A 96 -5.65 -8.46 6.22
CA TRP A 96 -4.74 -8.45 7.35
C TRP A 96 -4.46 -7.00 7.76
N ASP A 97 -5.26 -6.50 8.70
CA ASP A 97 -5.16 -5.12 9.14
C ASP A 97 -3.87 -4.89 9.93
N TYR A 98 -2.99 -4.05 9.40
CA TYR A 98 -1.72 -3.66 10.03
C TYR A 98 -1.92 -2.40 10.88
N HIS A 99 -1.87 -2.57 12.21
CA HIS A 99 -2.05 -1.50 13.18
C HIS A 99 -0.72 -1.11 13.83
N GLN A 100 0.14 -0.42 13.09
CA GLN A 100 1.51 -0.12 13.54
C GLN A 100 1.58 0.45 14.97
N ALA A 101 0.78 1.48 15.29
CA ALA A 101 0.77 2.10 16.61
C ALA A 101 0.29 1.14 17.72
N ALA A 102 -0.71 0.29 17.43
CA ALA A 102 -1.21 -0.69 18.39
C ALA A 102 -0.22 -1.83 18.63
N PHE A 103 0.50 -2.25 17.59
CA PHE A 103 1.54 -3.27 17.65
C PHE A 103 2.76 -2.81 18.45
N PHE A 104 3.14 -1.53 18.35
CA PHE A 104 4.16 -0.96 19.23
C PHE A 104 3.74 -0.93 20.71
N ARG A 105 2.47 -0.60 20.99
CA ARG A 105 1.94 -0.56 22.37
C ARG A 105 1.72 -1.96 22.96
N ASN A 106 1.46 -2.95 22.12
CA ASN A 106 1.24 -4.34 22.54
C ASN A 106 1.97 -5.31 21.60
N PRO A 107 3.24 -5.62 21.89
CA PRO A 107 4.04 -6.55 21.09
C PRO A 107 3.46 -7.97 21.04
N VAL A 108 2.74 -8.41 22.08
CA VAL A 108 2.09 -9.73 22.09
C VAL A 108 1.05 -9.82 20.98
N ARG A 109 0.24 -8.77 20.78
CA ARG A 109 -0.72 -8.70 19.66
C ARG A 109 -0.03 -8.76 18.30
N PHE A 110 1.13 -8.13 18.17
CA PHE A 110 1.92 -8.21 16.94
C PHE A 110 2.43 -9.62 16.69
N VAL A 111 3.00 -10.28 17.69
CA VAL A 111 3.45 -11.68 17.59
C VAL A 111 2.28 -12.61 17.25
N GLN A 112 1.12 -12.45 17.89
CA GLN A 112 -0.09 -13.21 17.56
C GLN A 112 -0.54 -12.98 16.12
N TRP A 113 -0.48 -11.74 15.62
CA TRP A 113 -0.76 -11.42 14.22
C TRP A 113 0.22 -12.14 13.28
N LEU A 114 1.51 -12.12 13.58
CA LEU A 114 2.54 -12.82 12.80
C LEU A 114 2.37 -14.34 12.80
N VAL A 115 2.05 -14.93 13.95
CA VAL A 115 1.79 -16.38 14.06
C VAL A 115 0.58 -16.77 13.22
N ARG A 116 -0.49 -15.99 13.26
CA ARG A 116 -1.67 -16.22 12.42
C ARG A 116 -1.33 -16.12 10.93
N LEU A 117 -0.59 -15.09 10.54
CA LEU A 117 -0.17 -14.90 9.15
C LEU A 117 0.65 -16.09 8.63
N ARG A 118 1.55 -16.62 9.45
CA ARG A 118 2.37 -17.79 9.09
C ARG A 118 1.56 -19.08 9.01
N LYS A 119 0.51 -19.24 9.82
CA LYS A 119 -0.35 -20.44 9.80
C LYS A 119 -1.12 -20.57 8.48
N GLU A 120 -1.27 -19.50 7.72
CA GLU A 120 -1.97 -19.50 6.43
C GLU A 120 -1.25 -20.28 5.33
N ARG A 121 0.07 -20.44 5.44
CA ARG A 121 0.92 -21.19 4.47
C ARG A 121 0.72 -20.71 3.02
N TYR A 122 1.07 -19.46 2.76
CA TYR A 122 0.98 -18.87 1.42
C TYR A 122 1.88 -19.56 0.40
N ASP A 123 1.37 -19.73 -0.82
CA ASP A 123 2.20 -20.17 -1.95
C ASP A 123 3.06 -19.01 -2.44
N LEU A 124 2.44 -17.83 -2.57
CA LEU A 124 3.10 -16.63 -3.04
C LEU A 124 2.80 -15.46 -2.11
N ILE A 125 3.85 -14.72 -1.77
CA ILE A 125 3.74 -13.40 -1.16
C ILE A 125 4.36 -12.37 -2.11
N ILE A 126 3.61 -11.30 -2.36
CA ILE A 126 4.05 -10.17 -3.19
C ILE A 126 4.25 -8.95 -2.27
N SER A 127 5.50 -8.56 -2.06
CA SER A 127 5.93 -7.36 -1.33
C SER A 127 5.89 -6.15 -2.26
N SER A 128 4.87 -5.31 -2.10
CA SER A 128 4.50 -4.26 -3.05
C SER A 128 4.93 -2.87 -2.57
N HIS A 129 6.25 -2.67 -2.48
CA HIS A 129 6.86 -1.35 -2.27
C HIS A 129 7.11 -0.63 -3.61
N ASN A 130 7.58 0.61 -3.60
CA ASN A 130 7.91 1.29 -4.87
C ASN A 130 9.16 0.64 -5.52
N PRO A 131 9.27 0.61 -6.86
CA PRO A 131 10.43 0.07 -7.58
C PRO A 131 11.77 0.72 -7.22
N ASN A 132 11.75 2.00 -6.83
CA ASN A 132 12.93 2.80 -6.48
C ASN A 132 13.28 2.78 -4.98
N ASN A 133 12.67 1.89 -4.21
CA ASN A 133 12.91 1.76 -2.78
C ASN A 133 12.90 0.29 -2.38
N PHE A 134 13.57 -0.06 -1.28
CA PHE A 134 13.50 -1.38 -0.68
C PHE A 134 13.04 -1.27 0.77
N SER A 135 12.03 -2.04 1.14
CA SER A 135 11.48 -2.05 2.50
C SER A 135 11.92 -3.31 3.24
N LEU A 136 13.06 -3.26 3.93
CA LEU A 136 13.59 -4.37 4.72
C LEU A 136 12.55 -4.96 5.69
N SER A 137 11.78 -4.11 6.38
CA SER A 137 10.72 -4.55 7.30
C SER A 137 9.65 -5.39 6.62
N GLN A 138 9.24 -5.05 5.39
CA GLN A 138 8.25 -5.83 4.63
C GLN A 138 8.86 -7.15 4.16
N ALA A 139 10.11 -7.15 3.71
CA ALA A 139 10.81 -8.36 3.31
C ALA A 139 10.96 -9.34 4.49
N LEU A 140 11.37 -8.86 5.67
CA LEU A 140 11.47 -9.67 6.88
C LEU A 140 10.11 -10.22 7.34
N LEU A 141 9.06 -9.40 7.27
CA LEU A 141 7.69 -9.82 7.58
C LEU A 141 7.19 -10.90 6.61
N GLY A 142 7.45 -10.74 5.31
CA GLY A 142 7.13 -11.74 4.31
C GLY A 142 7.91 -13.04 4.54
N ARG A 143 9.19 -12.95 4.91
CA ARG A 143 9.99 -14.12 5.27
C ARG A 143 9.48 -14.83 6.50
N TRP A 144 9.05 -14.08 7.51
CA TRP A 144 8.49 -14.65 8.73
C TRP A 144 7.26 -15.52 8.46
N ALA A 145 6.41 -15.09 7.53
CA ALA A 145 5.23 -15.82 7.09
C ALA A 145 5.56 -17.16 6.39
N LYS A 146 6.83 -17.38 6.02
CA LYS A 146 7.35 -18.60 5.37
C LYS A 146 6.51 -19.05 4.15
N PRO A 147 6.35 -18.20 3.13
CA PRO A 147 5.71 -18.62 1.90
C PRO A 147 6.58 -19.62 1.14
N LYS A 148 6.01 -20.30 0.13
CA LYS A 148 6.82 -21.07 -0.84
C LYS A 148 7.71 -20.13 -1.67
N VAL A 149 7.17 -18.97 -2.06
CA VAL A 149 7.88 -17.93 -2.80
C VAL A 149 7.56 -16.56 -2.22
N LEU A 150 8.61 -15.81 -1.87
CA LEU A 150 8.53 -14.38 -1.56
C LEU A 150 9.07 -13.55 -2.72
N MET A 151 8.23 -12.66 -3.24
CA MET A 151 8.53 -11.78 -4.36
C MET A 151 8.49 -10.32 -3.95
N GLY A 152 9.30 -9.47 -4.59
CA GLY A 152 9.20 -8.02 -4.52
C GLY A 152 10.03 -7.36 -5.63
N PHE A 153 10.09 -6.04 -5.65
CA PHE A 153 10.91 -5.35 -6.66
C PHE A 153 12.40 -5.47 -6.38
N ARG A 154 13.16 -5.57 -7.47
CA ARG A 154 14.62 -5.51 -7.48
C ARG A 154 15.08 -4.07 -7.31
N TRP A 155 15.63 -3.80 -6.13
CA TRP A 155 16.32 -2.57 -5.78
C TRP A 155 17.43 -2.85 -4.77
N LYS A 156 18.66 -2.40 -5.06
CA LYS A 156 19.84 -2.55 -4.17
C LYS A 156 19.94 -3.96 -3.56
N ASP A 157 19.88 -4.08 -2.24
CA ASP A 157 20.04 -5.32 -1.47
C ASP A 157 18.79 -6.23 -1.46
N SER A 158 17.68 -5.81 -2.07
CA SER A 158 16.44 -6.62 -2.10
C SER A 158 16.60 -8.06 -2.63
N PRO A 159 17.50 -8.39 -3.59
CA PRO A 159 17.67 -9.77 -4.05
C PRO A 159 18.18 -10.72 -2.95
N ASP A 160 18.78 -10.21 -1.88
CA ASP A 160 19.19 -11.05 -0.77
C ASP A 160 18.03 -11.49 0.11
N TYR A 161 16.89 -10.81 0.02
CA TYR A 161 15.74 -11.04 0.89
C TYR A 161 14.54 -11.60 0.13
N TYR A 162 14.48 -11.49 -1.19
CA TYR A 162 13.40 -12.04 -2.01
C TYR A 162 13.88 -13.28 -2.77
N ASP A 163 12.99 -14.26 -2.94
CA ASP A 163 13.27 -15.41 -3.81
C ASP A 163 13.17 -14.95 -5.26
N LEU A 164 12.22 -14.05 -5.53
CA LEU A 164 12.05 -13.38 -6.83
C LEU A 164 12.14 -11.86 -6.67
N ALA A 165 13.28 -11.30 -7.07
CA ALA A 165 13.48 -9.86 -7.16
C ALA A 165 13.25 -9.38 -8.60
N ILE A 166 12.09 -8.76 -8.83
CA ILE A 166 11.58 -8.41 -10.16
C ILE A 166 12.02 -7.00 -10.56
N PRO A 167 12.71 -6.81 -11.70
CA PRO A 167 13.05 -5.49 -12.19
C PRO A 167 11.79 -4.76 -12.66
N SER A 168 11.76 -3.44 -12.47
CA SER A 168 10.74 -2.53 -13.03
C SER A 168 11.39 -1.17 -13.29
N SER A 169 10.80 -0.39 -14.18
CA SER A 169 11.25 0.98 -14.46
C SER A 169 10.69 1.97 -13.45
N THR A 170 11.49 3.00 -13.13
CA THR A 170 11.06 4.16 -12.33
C THR A 170 10.24 5.16 -13.12
N GLU A 171 10.31 5.10 -14.45
CA GLU A 171 9.57 5.97 -15.38
C GLU A 171 8.12 5.53 -15.54
N LYS A 172 7.80 4.29 -15.15
CA LYS A 172 6.42 3.80 -15.15
C LYS A 172 5.64 4.44 -14.02
N HIS A 173 4.37 4.74 -14.30
CA HIS A 173 3.41 5.03 -13.24
C HIS A 173 3.36 3.86 -12.25
N TYR A 174 3.36 4.16 -10.95
CA TYR A 174 3.48 3.13 -9.92
C TYR A 174 2.43 2.03 -10.02
N SER A 175 1.20 2.34 -10.43
CA SER A 175 0.18 1.30 -10.63
C SER A 175 0.54 0.26 -11.70
N ASP A 176 1.19 0.67 -12.79
CA ASP A 176 1.65 -0.24 -13.84
C ASP A 176 2.93 -0.95 -13.41
N ALA A 177 3.82 -0.28 -12.70
CA ALA A 177 4.98 -0.95 -12.11
C ALA A 177 4.58 -2.11 -11.18
N HIS A 178 3.55 -1.95 -10.33
CA HIS A 178 3.04 -3.04 -9.49
C HIS A 178 2.53 -4.24 -10.30
N LEU A 179 2.03 -4.01 -11.50
CA LEU A 179 1.59 -5.08 -12.39
C LEU A 179 2.76 -5.93 -12.90
N ASP A 180 3.97 -5.35 -13.02
CA ASP A 180 5.16 -6.10 -13.42
C ASP A 180 5.51 -7.24 -12.43
N LEU A 181 5.17 -7.07 -11.14
CA LEU A 181 5.30 -8.16 -10.15
C LEU A 181 4.44 -9.37 -10.54
N TRP A 182 3.21 -9.14 -11.02
CA TRP A 182 2.35 -10.23 -11.46
C TRP A 182 2.71 -10.75 -12.85
N ARG A 183 3.17 -9.88 -13.76
CA ARG A 183 3.65 -10.28 -15.09
C ARG A 183 4.84 -11.23 -15.04
N ALA A 184 5.62 -11.21 -13.97
CA ALA A 184 6.67 -12.21 -13.74
C ALA A 184 6.13 -13.65 -13.58
N ILE A 185 4.86 -13.80 -13.16
CA ILE A 185 4.17 -15.10 -13.04
C ILE A 185 3.23 -15.34 -14.22
N TYR A 186 2.53 -14.29 -14.66
CA TYR A 186 1.57 -14.34 -15.76
C TYR A 186 1.84 -13.20 -16.75
N PRO A 187 2.72 -13.39 -17.75
CA PRO A 187 3.16 -12.34 -18.67
C PRO A 187 2.03 -11.61 -19.40
N GLU A 188 0.95 -12.34 -19.71
CA GLU A 188 -0.26 -11.81 -20.37
C GLU A 188 -1.17 -10.97 -19.45
N ALA A 189 -0.75 -10.70 -18.22
CA ALA A 189 -1.54 -9.88 -17.31
C ALA A 189 -1.75 -8.45 -17.85
N GLU A 190 -3.00 -8.14 -18.16
CA GLU A 190 -3.43 -6.83 -18.61
C GLU A 190 -3.57 -5.82 -17.47
N PHE A 191 -3.30 -4.55 -17.79
CA PHE A 191 -3.60 -3.47 -16.88
C PHE A 191 -5.11 -3.24 -16.83
N ARG A 192 -5.70 -3.41 -15.64
CA ARG A 192 -7.09 -3.04 -15.37
C ARG A 192 -7.12 -1.96 -14.32
N ARG A 193 -7.86 -0.88 -14.60
CA ARG A 193 -8.06 0.16 -13.60
C ARG A 193 -8.79 -0.45 -12.41
N GLY A 194 -8.25 -0.18 -11.22
CA GLY A 194 -8.92 -0.50 -9.98
C GLY A 194 -10.09 0.44 -9.75
N GLU A 195 -11.18 -0.08 -9.19
CA GLU A 195 -12.37 0.71 -8.89
C GLU A 195 -12.67 0.71 -7.40
N LEU A 196 -12.99 1.90 -6.88
CA LEU A 196 -13.66 2.07 -5.60
C LEU A 196 -15.08 2.52 -5.90
N ARG A 197 -16.05 1.64 -5.69
CA ARG A 197 -17.47 1.90 -5.90
C ARG A 197 -18.08 2.39 -4.60
N VAL A 198 -18.47 3.66 -4.57
CA VAL A 198 -19.17 4.25 -3.42
C VAL A 198 -20.67 4.03 -3.62
N PRO A 199 -21.36 3.32 -2.71
CA PRO A 199 -22.81 3.14 -2.81
C PRO A 199 -23.55 4.47 -2.68
N GLU A 200 -24.63 4.63 -3.42
CA GLU A 200 -25.44 5.85 -3.44
C GLU A 200 -25.97 6.22 -2.04
N GLU A 201 -26.38 5.23 -1.26
CA GLU A 201 -26.82 5.40 0.14
C GLU A 201 -25.74 6.05 1.03
N LEU A 202 -24.47 5.75 0.77
CA LEU A 202 -23.37 6.35 1.51
C LEU A 202 -23.13 7.81 1.08
N ILE A 203 -23.36 8.11 -0.20
CA ILE A 203 -23.28 9.47 -0.73
C ILE A 203 -24.37 10.33 -0.07
N GLU A 204 -25.61 9.86 -0.08
CA GLU A 204 -26.76 10.55 0.52
C GLU A 204 -26.60 10.75 2.03
N SER A 205 -26.24 9.68 2.77
CA SER A 205 -26.01 9.80 4.21
C SER A 205 -24.83 10.72 4.55
N SER A 206 -23.83 10.84 3.66
CA SER A 206 -22.73 11.79 3.84
C SER A 206 -23.21 13.23 3.66
N PHE A 207 -23.97 13.54 2.60
CA PHE A 207 -24.55 14.87 2.40
C PHE A 207 -25.45 15.28 3.58
N SER A 208 -26.35 14.38 4.00
CA SER A 208 -27.22 14.61 5.15
C SER A 208 -26.43 14.85 6.44
N LYS A 209 -25.42 14.01 6.73
CA LYS A 209 -24.57 14.13 7.93
C LYS A 209 -23.88 15.48 8.03
N TRP A 210 -23.43 16.03 6.91
CA TRP A 210 -22.71 17.29 6.87
C TRP A 210 -23.62 18.51 6.65
N GLY A 211 -24.94 18.31 6.56
CA GLY A 211 -25.89 19.40 6.29
C GLY A 211 -25.70 20.03 4.91
N ILE A 212 -25.06 19.31 3.98
CA ILE A 212 -24.76 19.79 2.63
C ILE A 212 -25.90 19.34 1.72
N LYS A 213 -26.55 20.29 1.04
CA LYS A 213 -27.50 19.94 -0.03
C LYS A 213 -26.72 19.33 -1.18
N ARG A 214 -27.16 18.18 -1.69
CA ARG A 214 -26.52 17.55 -2.84
C ARG A 214 -26.52 18.53 -4.03
N PRO A 215 -25.35 19.03 -4.44
CA PRO A 215 -25.28 19.98 -5.54
C PRO A 215 -25.42 19.23 -6.86
N GLN A 216 -26.00 19.89 -7.88
CA GLN A 216 -26.04 19.32 -9.24
C GLN A 216 -24.62 19.16 -9.83
N ARG A 217 -23.70 20.04 -9.41
CA ARG A 217 -22.30 20.07 -9.81
C ARG A 217 -21.48 20.59 -8.63
N SER A 218 -20.43 19.88 -8.26
CA SER A 218 -19.52 20.31 -7.19
C SER A 218 -18.08 20.01 -7.51
N ALA A 219 -17.19 20.82 -6.95
CA ALA A 219 -15.77 20.55 -6.90
C ALA A 219 -15.33 20.47 -5.43
N LEU A 220 -14.57 19.43 -5.08
CA LEU A 220 -13.95 19.32 -3.77
C LEU A 220 -12.45 19.61 -3.92
N LEU A 221 -11.98 20.65 -3.25
CA LEU A 221 -10.55 20.96 -3.16
C LEU A 221 -9.99 20.31 -1.89
N TRP A 222 -9.19 19.26 -2.07
CA TRP A 222 -8.44 18.67 -0.98
C TRP A 222 -7.12 19.42 -0.81
N LEU A 223 -6.99 20.21 0.25
CA LEU A 223 -5.82 21.07 0.47
C LEU A 223 -4.73 20.39 1.31
N GLY A 224 -5.02 19.20 1.84
CA GLY A 224 -4.13 18.47 2.73
C GLY A 224 -2.88 17.97 2.03
N SER A 225 -1.74 18.53 2.42
CA SER A 225 -0.42 18.25 1.84
C SER A 225 0.68 18.64 2.83
N THR A 226 1.90 18.16 2.63
CA THR A 226 3.04 18.44 3.53
C THR A 226 4.16 19.16 2.78
N GLY A 227 4.81 20.12 3.43
CA GLY A 227 5.96 20.85 2.89
C GLY A 227 5.57 21.74 1.71
N ASP A 228 6.39 21.79 0.68
CA ASP A 228 6.25 22.72 -0.47
C ASP A 228 5.08 22.38 -1.42
N LYS A 229 4.26 21.40 -1.05
CA LYS A 229 3.08 20.95 -1.81
C LYS A 229 1.77 21.55 -1.26
N VAL A 230 1.86 22.41 -0.26
CA VAL A 230 0.75 23.18 0.31
C VAL A 230 0.44 24.33 -0.66
N LEU A 231 -0.83 24.50 -1.03
CA LEU A 231 -1.23 25.60 -1.91
C LEU A 231 -1.20 26.91 -1.11
N PRO A 232 -0.67 28.02 -1.67
CA PRO A 232 -0.76 29.32 -1.03
C PRO A 232 -2.21 29.74 -0.74
N GLY A 233 -2.46 30.38 0.42
CA GLY A 233 -3.81 30.76 0.86
C GLY A 233 -4.49 31.79 -0.05
N ASP A 234 -3.72 32.70 -0.64
CA ASP A 234 -4.19 33.65 -1.65
C ASP A 234 -4.65 32.93 -2.93
N LEU A 235 -3.93 31.89 -3.37
CA LEU A 235 -4.34 31.07 -4.50
C LEU A 235 -5.61 30.28 -4.20
N ILE A 236 -5.78 29.75 -2.99
CA ILE A 236 -7.02 29.07 -2.58
C ILE A 236 -8.20 30.05 -2.59
N SER A 237 -8.00 31.25 -2.05
CA SER A 237 -9.02 32.31 -2.03
C SER A 237 -9.40 32.71 -3.46
N PHE A 238 -8.40 32.90 -4.33
CA PHE A 238 -8.60 33.18 -5.74
C PHE A 238 -9.40 32.06 -6.43
N LEU A 239 -9.02 30.80 -6.24
CA LEU A 239 -9.73 29.66 -6.83
C LEU A 239 -11.19 29.62 -6.39
N TYR A 240 -11.45 29.80 -5.09
CA TYR A 240 -12.80 29.83 -4.53
C TYR A 240 -13.65 30.95 -5.15
N GLU A 241 -13.11 32.18 -5.23
CA GLU A 241 -13.78 33.31 -5.88
C GLU A 241 -14.08 33.05 -7.36
N GLN A 242 -13.10 32.55 -8.13
CA GLN A 242 -13.29 32.30 -9.55
C GLN A 242 -14.33 31.21 -9.80
N THR A 243 -14.32 30.13 -9.02
CA THR A 243 -15.33 29.07 -9.15
C THR A 243 -16.73 29.56 -8.82
N ASN A 244 -16.89 30.44 -7.84
CA ASN A 244 -18.19 31.06 -7.53
C ASN A 244 -18.65 32.00 -8.66
N ARG A 245 -17.72 32.76 -9.29
CA ARG A 245 -18.03 33.67 -10.40
C ARG A 245 -18.45 32.95 -11.68
N LEU A 246 -17.90 31.77 -11.96
CA LEU A 246 -18.23 30.99 -13.17
C LEU A 246 -19.67 30.45 -13.14
N GLY A 247 -20.32 30.44 -11.96
CA GLY A 247 -21.68 29.96 -11.79
C GLY A 247 -21.79 28.44 -11.96
N GLY A 248 -22.54 27.79 -11.07
CA GLY A 248 -22.96 26.40 -11.28
C GLY A 248 -21.99 25.32 -10.80
N PHE A 249 -21.05 25.62 -9.89
CA PHE A 249 -20.40 24.60 -9.05
C PHE A 249 -20.48 25.00 -7.58
N ASP A 250 -20.87 24.06 -6.72
CA ASP A 250 -20.67 24.18 -5.28
C ASP A 250 -19.24 23.74 -4.95
N VAL A 251 -18.40 24.67 -4.47
CA VAL A 251 -17.01 24.39 -4.12
C VAL A 251 -16.88 24.13 -2.64
N GLN A 252 -16.43 22.92 -2.33
CA GLN A 252 -16.19 22.46 -0.99
C GLN A 252 -14.69 22.32 -0.76
N ILE A 253 -14.25 22.57 0.47
CA ILE A 253 -12.86 22.43 0.87
C ILE A 253 -12.77 21.28 1.87
N ALA A 254 -11.89 20.31 1.61
CA ALA A 254 -11.60 19.21 2.53
C ALA A 254 -10.22 19.40 3.17
N LEU A 255 -10.21 19.30 4.50
CA LEU A 255 -9.03 19.35 5.34
C LEU A 255 -8.99 18.12 6.26
N GLY A 256 -7.83 17.50 6.37
CA GLY A 256 -7.54 16.53 7.42
C GLY A 256 -7.39 17.22 8.78
N ALA A 257 -7.42 16.44 9.86
CA ALA A 257 -7.27 16.97 11.22
C ALA A 257 -5.96 17.76 11.42
N ALA A 258 -4.89 17.34 10.75
CA ALA A 258 -3.60 18.03 10.77
C ALA A 258 -3.54 19.27 9.86
N ASP A 259 -4.47 19.41 8.92
CA ASP A 259 -4.46 20.52 7.95
C ASP A 259 -5.18 21.76 8.51
N ARG A 260 -5.95 21.62 9.60
CA ARG A 260 -6.66 22.73 10.29
C ARG A 260 -5.74 23.70 11.03
N GLU A 261 -4.48 23.32 11.24
CA GLU A 261 -3.48 24.19 11.86
C GLU A 261 -2.69 24.99 10.80
N ILE A 262 -2.86 24.67 9.52
CA ILE A 262 -2.14 25.26 8.39
C ILE A 262 -2.98 26.35 7.71
N TYR A 263 -4.31 26.19 7.68
CA TYR A 263 -5.28 27.10 7.08
C TYR A 263 -6.38 27.45 8.06
#